data_AF-A0A851ZE74-F1
#
_entry.id   AF-A0A851ZE74-F1
#
_cell.length_a   1.000
_cell.length_b   1.000
_cell.length_c   1.000
_cell.angle_alpha   90.00
_cell.angle_beta   90.00
_cell.angle_gamma   90.00
#
_symmetry.space_group_name_H-M   'P 1'
#
loop_
_entity.id
_entity.type
_entity.pdbx_description
1 polymer ?
#
loop_
_entity_poly.entity_id
_entity_poly.type
_entity_poly.pdbx_seq_one_letter_code
_entity_poly.pdbx_strand_id
1 'polypeptide(L)'
;LRQQEDLLLAQLDRTHGELAEQRREYLSRVSERRSLLDTLIAEIEKKRDQPVVDPSPCCFPGSCEAAKVPMPEPVSPELQRTVQNLCETSRRVVDEVAKFKGEAEMWRAVPGCVTLDPETASPDLILSKDLKALWLADRQQNLPDTPKRFTGSPSVLGSQGFSAG
;
A
#
# COMPACT_ATOMS: atom_id res chain seq x y z
N LEU A 1 3.24 3.42 -14.94
CA LEU A 1 2.60 3.45 -13.61
C LEU A 1 1.57 2.35 -13.44
N ARG A 2 0.42 2.35 -14.13
CA ARG A 2 -0.62 1.30 -13.98
C ARG A 2 -0.07 -0.13 -14.14
N GLN A 3 0.67 -0.42 -15.21
CA GLN A 3 1.28 -1.75 -15.41
C GLN A 3 2.27 -2.16 -14.29
N GLN A 4 2.97 -1.20 -13.67
CA GLN A 4 3.91 -1.47 -12.59
C GLN A 4 3.18 -1.69 -11.27
N GLU A 5 2.09 -0.97 -11.04
CA GLU A 5 1.17 -1.18 -9.92
C GLU A 5 0.52 -2.56 -9.99
N ASP A 6 -0.03 -2.93 -11.15
CA ASP A 6 -0.64 -4.24 -11.39
C ASP A 6 0.35 -5.38 -11.13
N LEU A 7 1.62 -5.21 -11.55
CA LEU A 7 2.67 -6.19 -11.31
C LEU A 7 2.99 -6.35 -9.82
N LEU A 8 3.12 -5.24 -9.08
CA LEU A 8 3.42 -5.26 -7.65
C LEU A 8 2.26 -5.85 -6.84
N LEU A 9 1.02 -5.53 -7.21
CA LEU A 9 -0.18 -6.12 -6.61
C LEU A 9 -0.22 -7.64 -6.84
N ALA A 10 0.01 -8.09 -8.07
CA ALA A 10 0.05 -9.52 -8.37
C ALA A 10 1.16 -10.26 -7.59
N GLN A 11 2.31 -9.61 -7.35
CA GLN A 11 3.38 -10.18 -6.52
C GLN A 11 2.99 -10.26 -5.04
N LEU A 12 2.32 -9.24 -4.50
CA LEU A 12 1.78 -9.25 -3.15
C LEU A 12 0.75 -10.37 -2.96
N ASP A 13 -0.21 -10.48 -3.88
CA ASP A 13 -1.25 -11.51 -3.81
C ASP A 13 -0.66 -12.92 -3.85
N ARG A 14 0.32 -13.15 -4.73
CA ARG A 14 1.02 -14.44 -4.83
C ARG A 14 1.74 -14.79 -3.53
N THR A 15 2.56 -13.87 -3.01
CA THR A 15 3.37 -14.12 -1.82
C THR A 15 2.52 -14.27 -0.56
N HIS A 16 1.42 -13.51 -0.47
CA HIS A 16 0.43 -13.68 0.59
C HIS A 16 -0.24 -15.06 0.53
N GLY A 17 -0.59 -15.53 -0.68
CA GLY A 17 -1.10 -16.89 -0.88
C GLY A 17 -0.12 -17.98 -0.46
N GLU A 18 1.13 -17.89 -0.90
CA GLU A 18 2.21 -18.83 -0.52
C GLU A 18 2.43 -18.86 1.00
N LEU A 19 2.44 -17.70 1.65
CA LEU A 19 2.58 -17.59 3.11
C LEU A 19 1.39 -18.21 3.85
N ALA A 20 0.17 -17.99 3.36
CA ALA A 20 -1.03 -18.56 3.95
C ALA A 20 -1.04 -20.09 3.87
N GLU A 21 -0.63 -20.65 2.74
CA GLU A 21 -0.53 -22.10 2.56
C GLU A 21 0.59 -22.73 3.41
N GLN A 22 1.79 -22.14 3.43
CA GLN A 22 2.87 -22.62 4.33
C GLN A 22 2.45 -22.59 5.80
N ARG A 23 1.76 -21.52 6.23
CA ARG A 23 1.23 -21.42 7.58
C ARG A 23 0.19 -22.51 7.87
N ARG A 24 -0.71 -22.79 6.92
CA ARG A 24 -1.73 -23.83 7.06
C ARG A 24 -1.10 -25.21 7.21
N GLU A 25 -0.15 -25.54 6.34
CA GLU A 25 0.57 -26.83 6.37
C GLU A 25 1.34 -27.00 7.69
N TYR A 26 2.08 -25.95 8.09
CA TYR A 26 2.80 -25.95 9.37
C TYR A 26 1.86 -26.22 10.54
N LEU A 27 0.74 -25.51 10.62
CA LEU A 27 -0.26 -25.71 11.68
C LEU A 27 -0.86 -27.12 11.66
N SER A 28 -1.09 -27.72 10.48
CA SER A 28 -1.54 -29.13 10.37
C SER A 28 -0.52 -30.08 10.98
N ARG A 29 0.74 -29.96 10.57
CA ARG A 29 1.83 -30.84 11.03
C ARG A 29 2.08 -30.72 12.53
N VAL A 30 2.01 -29.49 13.07
CA VAL A 30 2.09 -29.23 14.51
C VAL A 30 0.94 -29.91 15.25
N SER A 31 -0.28 -29.80 14.71
CA SER A 31 -1.48 -30.42 15.30
C SER A 31 -1.42 -31.95 15.27
N GLU A 32 -0.96 -32.55 14.18
CA GLU A 32 -0.75 -33.99 14.05
C GLU A 32 0.25 -34.49 15.09
N ARG A 33 1.39 -33.82 15.23
CA ARG A 33 2.38 -34.17 16.24
C ARG A 33 1.83 -34.04 17.66
N ARG A 34 1.05 -32.99 17.93
CA ARG A 34 0.37 -32.82 19.23
C ARG A 34 -0.54 -34.02 19.52
N SER A 35 -1.35 -34.44 18.55
CA SER A 35 -2.23 -35.61 18.69
C SER A 35 -1.45 -36.92 18.95
N LEU A 36 -0.31 -37.11 18.27
CA LEU A 36 0.58 -38.26 18.51
C LEU A 36 1.13 -38.25 19.94
N LEU A 37 1.55 -37.09 20.44
CA LEU A 37 2.03 -36.94 21.82
C LEU A 37 0.92 -37.18 22.84
N ASP A 38 -0.28 -36.63 22.63
CA ASP A 38 -1.44 -36.84 23.49
C ASP A 38 -1.81 -38.34 23.56
N THR A 39 -1.74 -39.05 22.43
CA THR A 39 -1.98 -40.51 22.36
C THR A 39 -0.91 -41.29 23.13
N LEU A 40 0.38 -40.94 22.95
CA LEU A 40 1.49 -41.56 23.68
C LEU A 40 1.38 -41.37 25.19
N ILE A 41 0.99 -40.17 25.63
CA ILE A 41 0.77 -39.88 27.05
C ILE A 41 -0.33 -40.80 27.61
N ALA A 42 -1.46 -40.90 26.92
CA ALA A 42 -2.57 -41.76 27.33
C ALA A 42 -2.17 -43.26 27.39
N GLU A 43 -1.34 -43.74 26.45
CA GLU A 43 -0.82 -45.11 26.48
C GLU A 43 0.09 -45.36 27.69
N ILE A 44 0.96 -44.40 28.03
CA ILE A 44 1.86 -44.47 29.19
C ILE A 44 1.04 -44.48 30.48
N GLU A 45 0.06 -43.58 30.61
CA GLU A 45 -0.84 -43.51 31.76
C GLU A 45 -1.62 -44.81 31.94
N LYS A 46 -2.19 -45.35 30.86
CA LYS A 46 -2.90 -46.64 30.88
C LYS A 46 -2.02 -47.80 31.35
N LYS A 47 -0.76 -47.88 30.88
CA LYS A 47 0.16 -48.94 31.32
C LYS A 47 0.59 -48.78 32.77
N ARG A 48 0.67 -47.55 33.29
CA ARG A 48 0.96 -47.28 34.70
C ARG A 48 -0.14 -47.85 35.63
N ASP A 49 -1.39 -47.75 35.21
CA ASP A 49 -2.54 -48.19 36.01
C ASP A 49 -2.84 -49.71 35.88
N GLN A 50 -2.11 -50.43 35.03
CA GLN A 50 -2.28 -51.87 34.81
C GLN A 50 -1.56 -52.69 35.92
N PRO A 51 -2.19 -53.73 36.52
CA PRO A 51 -1.50 -54.59 37.49
C PRO A 51 -0.34 -55.34 36.84
N VAL A 52 0.85 -55.26 37.44
CA VAL A 52 2.10 -55.85 36.93
C VAL A 52 2.02 -57.38 37.02
N VAL A 53 1.72 -58.05 35.91
CA VAL A 53 1.77 -59.51 35.80
C VAL A 53 3.08 -59.99 35.15
N ASP A 54 3.82 -59.13 34.45
CA ASP A 54 5.11 -59.49 33.82
C ASP A 54 6.02 -58.26 33.62
N PRO A 55 7.29 -58.25 34.08
CA PRO A 55 8.23 -57.16 33.87
C PRO A 55 8.85 -57.27 32.48
N SER A 56 8.03 -57.17 31.43
CA SER A 56 8.56 -57.06 30.07
C SER A 56 9.14 -55.65 29.86
N PRO A 57 10.31 -55.50 29.18
CA PRO A 57 10.86 -54.20 28.89
C PRO A 57 9.81 -53.34 28.18
N CYS A 58 9.58 -52.11 28.67
CA CYS A 58 8.66 -51.14 28.10
C CYS A 58 9.10 -50.74 26.68
N CYS A 59 8.90 -51.61 25.71
CA CYS A 59 9.19 -51.33 24.32
C CYS A 59 8.03 -50.48 23.75
N PHE A 60 8.21 -49.17 23.80
CA PHE A 60 7.48 -48.20 22.98
C PHE A 60 8.29 -47.71 21.74
N PRO A 61 9.11 -48.54 21.05
CA PRO A 61 10.16 -48.01 20.16
C PRO A 61 9.59 -47.22 18.99
N GLY A 62 8.61 -47.76 18.26
CA GLY A 62 8.17 -47.17 16.99
C GLY A 62 7.46 -45.81 17.11
N SER A 63 6.63 -45.60 18.13
CA SER A 63 5.85 -44.36 18.28
C SER A 63 6.67 -43.23 18.93
N CYS A 64 7.58 -43.57 19.86
CA CYS A 64 8.45 -42.58 20.50
C CYS A 64 9.52 -42.01 19.55
N GLU A 65 9.96 -42.78 18.55
CA GLU A 65 10.91 -42.30 17.53
C GLU A 65 10.27 -41.30 16.56
N ALA A 66 9.02 -41.54 16.15
CA ALA A 66 8.26 -40.58 15.34
C ALA A 66 8.05 -39.23 16.06
N ALA A 67 7.88 -39.26 17.38
CA ALA A 67 7.74 -38.07 18.21
C ALA A 67 9.04 -37.26 18.41
N LYS A 68 10.22 -37.83 18.11
CA LYS A 68 11.54 -37.17 18.26
C LYS A 68 11.97 -36.34 17.05
N VAL A 69 11.27 -36.45 15.91
CA VAL A 69 11.61 -35.71 14.68
C VAL A 69 11.62 -34.20 14.94
N PRO A 70 12.61 -33.42 14.46
CA PRO A 70 12.63 -31.95 14.64
C PRO A 70 11.37 -31.29 14.08
N MET A 71 10.90 -30.22 14.72
CA MET A 71 9.79 -29.44 14.16
C MET A 71 10.24 -28.85 12.81
N PRO A 72 9.38 -28.88 11.78
CA PRO A 72 9.69 -28.20 10.54
C PRO A 72 9.81 -26.68 10.76
N GLU A 73 10.59 -26.01 9.91
CA GLU A 73 10.64 -24.56 9.94
C GLU A 73 9.28 -23.96 9.54
N PRO A 74 8.80 -22.88 10.20
CA PRO A 74 7.46 -22.33 9.95
C PRO A 74 7.30 -21.67 8.57
N VAL A 75 8.40 -21.14 8.02
CA VAL A 75 8.44 -20.38 6.76
C VAL A 75 9.79 -20.62 6.09
N SER A 76 9.83 -20.78 4.77
CA SER A 76 11.08 -20.99 4.05
C SER A 76 11.95 -19.72 3.99
N PRO A 77 13.29 -19.84 4.01
CA PRO A 77 14.19 -18.69 3.88
C PRO A 77 13.95 -17.86 2.61
N GLU A 78 13.55 -18.50 1.51
CA GLU A 78 13.24 -17.86 0.24
C GLU A 78 12.01 -16.95 0.33
N LEU A 79 10.97 -17.42 1.03
CA LEU A 79 9.76 -16.62 1.25
C LEU A 79 10.05 -15.43 2.17
N GLN A 80 10.85 -15.65 3.21
CA GLN A 80 11.28 -14.58 4.11
C GLN A 80 12.03 -13.46 3.37
N ARG A 81 12.97 -13.81 2.47
CA ARG A 81 13.68 -12.82 1.64
C ARG A 81 12.72 -12.08 0.71
N THR A 82 11.78 -12.80 0.10
CA THR A 82 10.79 -12.20 -0.81
C THR A 82 9.91 -11.18 -0.09
N VAL A 83 9.41 -11.52 1.10
CA VAL A 83 8.61 -10.60 1.94
C VAL A 83 9.42 -9.36 2.33
N GLN A 84 10.69 -9.53 2.74
CA GLN A 84 11.55 -8.39 3.07
C GLN A 84 11.73 -7.44 1.88
N ASN A 85 12.00 -7.98 0.69
CA ASN A 85 12.14 -7.20 -0.54
C ASN A 85 10.85 -6.44 -0.90
N LEU A 86 9.69 -7.07 -0.75
CA LEU A 86 8.39 -6.43 -0.98
C LEU A 86 8.13 -5.31 0.03
N CYS A 87 8.45 -5.52 1.31
CA CYS A 87 8.35 -4.49 2.34
C CYS A 87 9.23 -3.28 2.03
N GLU A 88 10.48 -3.51 1.63
CA GLU A 88 11.39 -2.42 1.23
C GLU A 88 10.88 -1.67 0.00
N THR A 89 10.37 -2.40 -1.00
CA THR A 89 9.81 -1.82 -2.22
C THR A 89 8.58 -0.98 -1.89
N SER A 90 7.68 -1.48 -1.05
CA SER A 90 6.49 -0.76 -0.58
C SER A 90 6.87 0.53 0.13
N ARG A 91 7.88 0.49 1.02
CA ARG A 91 8.35 1.69 1.72
C ARG A 91 8.86 2.75 0.73
N ARG A 92 9.68 2.35 -0.24
CA ARG A 92 10.18 3.28 -1.27
C ARG A 92 9.05 3.92 -2.08
N VAL A 93 8.05 3.15 -2.48
CA VAL A 93 6.90 3.67 -3.22
C VAL A 93 6.13 4.69 -2.38
N VAL A 94 5.87 4.38 -1.10
CA VAL A 94 5.20 5.30 -0.18
C VAL A 94 6.00 6.59 0.01
N ASP A 95 7.32 6.48 0.20
CA ASP A 95 8.20 7.64 0.39
C ASP A 95 8.20 8.55 -0.86
N GLU A 96 8.30 7.98 -2.05
CA GLU A 96 8.24 8.76 -3.30
C GLU A 96 6.89 9.44 -3.49
N VAL A 97 5.78 8.72 -3.26
CA VAL A 97 4.44 9.32 -3.34
C VAL A 97 4.27 10.46 -2.32
N ALA A 98 4.83 10.32 -1.12
CA ALA A 98 4.82 11.38 -0.12
C ALA A 98 5.62 12.62 -0.56
N LYS A 99 6.78 12.43 -1.19
CA LYS A 99 7.57 13.55 -1.76
C LYS A 99 6.78 14.32 -2.81
N PHE A 100 6.22 13.63 -3.80
CA PHE A 100 5.41 14.27 -4.84
C PHE A 100 4.19 14.98 -4.27
N LYS A 101 3.55 14.41 -3.25
CA LYS A 101 2.43 15.04 -2.56
C LYS A 101 2.87 16.34 -1.86
N GLY A 102 4.00 16.33 -1.15
CA GLY A 102 4.56 17.51 -0.50
C GLY A 102 4.94 18.60 -1.50
N GLU A 103 5.53 18.25 -2.65
CA GLU A 103 5.82 19.20 -3.73
C GLU A 103 4.52 19.77 -4.33
N ALA A 104 3.52 18.95 -4.60
CA ALA A 104 2.24 19.41 -5.13
C ALA A 104 1.48 20.31 -4.15
N GLU A 105 1.58 20.04 -2.85
CA GLU A 105 1.04 20.90 -1.79
C GLU A 105 1.83 22.21 -1.70
N MET A 106 3.16 22.19 -1.82
CA MET A 106 3.99 23.39 -1.94
C MET A 106 3.55 24.26 -3.11
N TRP A 107 3.44 23.70 -4.32
CA TRP A 107 2.96 24.42 -5.52
C TRP A 107 1.54 24.97 -5.36
N ARG A 108 0.66 24.27 -4.63
CA ARG A 108 -0.68 24.78 -4.29
C ARG A 108 -0.67 25.86 -3.21
N ALA A 109 0.29 25.82 -2.31
CA ALA A 109 0.45 26.76 -1.20
C ALA A 109 1.28 28.00 -1.55
N VAL A 110 1.94 28.04 -2.73
CA VAL A 110 2.60 29.25 -3.21
C VAL A 110 1.56 30.38 -3.28
N PRO A 111 1.74 31.48 -2.51
CA PRO A 111 0.92 32.67 -2.63
C PRO A 111 1.26 33.33 -3.96
N GLY A 112 0.60 32.90 -5.04
CA GLY A 112 0.96 33.28 -6.39
C GLY A 112 0.16 32.56 -7.47
N CYS A 113 -0.96 31.93 -7.12
CA CYS A 113 -1.92 31.51 -8.13
C CYS A 113 -2.48 32.79 -8.77
N VAL A 114 -1.86 33.22 -9.87
CA VAL A 114 -2.20 34.47 -10.57
C VAL A 114 -3.66 34.41 -10.94
N THR A 115 -4.48 35.21 -10.26
CA THR A 115 -5.86 35.43 -10.63
C THR A 115 -5.92 36.55 -11.66
N LEU A 116 -6.85 36.46 -12.59
CA LEU A 116 -7.05 37.44 -13.65
C LEU A 116 -7.85 38.64 -13.11
N ASP A 117 -7.48 39.86 -13.50
CA ASP A 117 -8.18 41.10 -13.12
C ASP A 117 -9.32 41.40 -14.11
N PRO A 118 -10.60 41.27 -13.70
CA PRO A 118 -11.76 41.51 -14.56
C PRO A 118 -11.87 42.96 -15.07
N GLU A 119 -11.30 43.93 -14.36
CA GLU A 119 -11.32 45.34 -14.77
C GLU A 119 -10.43 45.58 -15.98
N THR A 120 -9.42 44.74 -16.18
CA THR A 120 -8.51 44.81 -17.33
C THR A 120 -8.96 43.95 -18.50
N ALA A 121 -9.83 42.95 -18.25
CA ALA A 121 -10.20 41.94 -19.22
C ALA A 121 -10.93 42.53 -20.44
N SER A 122 -10.48 42.16 -21.63
CA SER A 122 -11.16 42.54 -22.87
C SER A 122 -12.60 42.02 -22.93
N PRO A 123 -13.54 42.77 -23.55
CA PRO A 123 -14.90 42.31 -23.82
C PRO A 123 -14.96 40.98 -24.60
N ASP A 124 -13.90 40.63 -25.32
CA ASP A 124 -13.78 39.38 -26.07
C ASP A 124 -13.43 38.17 -25.18
N LEU A 125 -13.24 38.34 -23.87
CA LEU A 125 -12.78 37.27 -22.96
C LEU A 125 -13.78 36.92 -21.87
N ILE A 126 -14.15 35.65 -21.76
CA ILE A 126 -14.94 35.10 -20.65
C ILE A 126 -13.97 34.58 -19.58
N LEU A 127 -14.13 35.03 -18.34
CA LEU A 127 -13.35 34.56 -17.20
C LEU A 127 -14.10 33.49 -16.41
N SER A 128 -13.37 32.51 -15.89
CA SER A 128 -13.93 31.54 -14.94
C SER A 128 -14.29 32.22 -13.61
N LYS A 129 -15.21 31.62 -12.85
CA LYS A 129 -15.64 32.17 -11.56
C LYS A 129 -14.49 32.31 -10.54
N ASP A 130 -13.50 31.43 -10.62
CA ASP A 130 -12.30 31.46 -9.78
C ASP A 130 -11.19 32.35 -10.35
N LEU A 131 -11.42 33.01 -11.50
CA LEU A 131 -10.49 33.92 -12.17
C LEU A 131 -9.14 33.27 -12.53
N LYS A 132 -9.12 31.96 -12.77
CA LYS A 132 -7.90 31.20 -13.11
C LYS A 132 -7.89 30.68 -14.54
N ALA A 133 -9.02 30.74 -15.24
CA ALA A 133 -9.14 30.36 -16.63
C ALA A 133 -9.87 31.45 -17.42
N LEU A 134 -9.57 31.49 -18.72
CA LEU A 134 -10.21 32.38 -19.67
C LEU A 134 -10.50 31.64 -20.97
N TRP A 135 -11.52 32.12 -21.66
CA TRP A 135 -11.89 31.66 -23.00
C TRP A 135 -12.22 32.86 -23.87
N LEU A 136 -12.05 32.71 -25.18
CA LEU A 136 -12.53 33.70 -26.13
C LEU A 136 -14.06 33.59 -26.22
N ALA A 137 -14.74 34.73 -26.12
CA ALA A 137 -16.18 34.81 -26.29
C ALA A 137 -16.54 34.74 -27.79
N ASP A 138 -17.65 34.07 -28.13
CA ASP A 138 -18.16 34.07 -29.50
C ASP A 138 -18.68 35.45 -29.95
N ARG A 139 -19.02 36.31 -28.98
CA ARG A 139 -19.45 37.70 -29.19
C ARG A 139 -18.87 38.57 -28.08
N GLN A 140 -18.57 39.83 -28.40
CA GLN A 140 -18.17 40.81 -27.41
C GLN A 140 -19.21 40.91 -26.30
N GLN A 141 -18.73 40.82 -25.06
CA GLN A 141 -19.55 41.04 -23.88
C GLN A 141 -19.87 42.53 -23.73
N ASN A 142 -21.08 42.82 -23.24
CA ASN A 142 -21.49 44.17 -22.87
C ASN A 142 -20.85 44.56 -21.54
N LEU A 143 -19.57 44.88 -21.56
CA LEU A 143 -18.82 45.40 -20.42
C LEU A 143 -18.63 46.92 -20.55
N PRO A 144 -18.61 47.66 -19.43
CA PRO A 144 -18.35 49.09 -19.46
C PRO A 144 -16.92 49.36 -19.94
N ASP A 145 -16.77 50.36 -20.81
CA ASP A 145 -15.46 50.83 -21.27
C ASP A 145 -14.77 51.62 -20.15
N THR A 146 -13.62 51.15 -19.71
CA THR A 146 -12.81 51.77 -18.67
C THR A 146 -11.38 51.93 -19.18
N PRO A 147 -10.64 52.97 -18.75
CA PRO A 147 -9.27 53.20 -19.24
C PRO A 147 -8.28 52.08 -18.88
N LYS A 148 -8.65 51.17 -17.98
CA LYS A 148 -7.86 50.00 -17.60
C LYS A 148 -8.10 48.78 -18.51
N ARG A 149 -9.18 48.80 -19.31
CA ARG A 149 -9.65 47.65 -20.08
C ARG A 149 -8.95 47.56 -21.42
N PHE A 150 -8.54 46.35 -21.81
CA PHE A 150 -8.04 46.12 -23.16
C PHE A 150 -9.18 46.12 -24.17
N THR A 151 -9.20 47.11 -25.05
CA THR A 151 -10.21 47.23 -26.13
C THR A 151 -9.66 46.85 -27.51
N GLY A 152 -8.34 46.90 -27.71
CA GLY A 152 -7.69 46.58 -28.99
C GLY A 152 -7.16 45.15 -29.13
N SER A 153 -7.15 44.37 -28.04
CA SER A 153 -6.67 42.98 -28.04
C SER A 153 -7.45 42.11 -27.04
N PRO A 154 -7.63 40.81 -27.31
CA PRO A 154 -8.24 39.87 -26.36
C PRO A 154 -7.22 39.53 -25.26
N SER A 155 -7.01 40.48 -24.34
CA SER A 155 -5.99 40.41 -23.29
C SER A 155 -6.58 40.72 -21.91
N VAL A 156 -5.90 40.26 -20.86
CA VAL A 156 -6.23 40.48 -19.45
C VAL A 156 -4.95 40.43 -18.63
N LEU A 157 -4.84 41.21 -17.55
CA LEU A 157 -3.71 41.17 -16.62
C LEU A 157 -3.97 40.23 -15.45
N GLY A 158 -2.88 39.76 -14.83
CA GLY A 158 -2.95 39.23 -13.48
C GLY A 158 -3.24 40.33 -12.47
N SER A 159 -4.00 40.01 -11.41
CA SER A 159 -4.37 40.94 -10.35
C SER A 159 -3.19 41.39 -9.48
N GLN A 160 -2.11 40.61 -9.48
CA GLN A 160 -0.91 40.89 -8.69
C GLN A 160 0.31 41.03 -9.61
N GLY A 161 1.04 42.14 -9.45
CA GLY A 161 2.34 42.35 -10.07
C GLY A 161 3.48 41.86 -9.17
N PHE A 162 4.57 41.42 -9.77
CA PHE A 162 5.78 40.98 -9.06
C PHE A 162 6.90 42.03 -9.24
N SER A 163 7.49 42.47 -8.13
CA SER A 163 8.58 43.47 -8.14
C SER A 163 9.96 42.89 -7.84
N ALA A 164 10.03 41.60 -7.45
CA ALA A 164 11.25 40.84 -7.17
C ALA A 164 10.94 39.33 -7.29
N GLY A 165 11.98 38.50 -7.41
CA GLY A 165 11.89 37.03 -7.52
C GLY A 165 12.90 36.32 -6.63
#